data_AF-A0A9Q4EM85-F1
#
_entry.id   AF-A0A9Q4EM85-F1
#
_cell.length_a   1.000
_cell.length_b   1.000
_cell.length_c   1.000
_cell.angle_alpha   90.00
_cell.angle_beta   90.00
_cell.angle_gamma   90.00
#
_symmetry.space_group_name_H-M   'P 1'
#
loop_
_entity.id
_entity.type
_entity.pdbx_description
1 polymer ?
#
loop_
_entity_poly.entity_id
_entity_poly.type
_entity_poly.pdbx_seq_one_letter_code
_entity_poly.pdbx_strand_id
1 'polypeptide(L)'
;MNPRKILLSSALTFGMLISAVPALATNVSSEVVVKNDEYEYDTIYQLSPIPNFKPSLEYNGYTYTLTNYYFDYSIGFYKAIYTKVI
;
A
#
# COMPACT_ATOMS: atom_id res chain seq x y z
N MET A 1 -51.80 14.32 -48.38
CA MET A 1 -50.58 14.81 -47.68
C MET A 1 -50.98 15.14 -46.26
N ASN A 2 -50.45 14.43 -45.26
CA ASN A 2 -50.49 14.77 -43.83
C ASN A 2 -49.54 13.83 -43.07
N PRO A 3 -48.26 14.20 -42.85
CA PRO A 3 -47.37 13.42 -42.00
C PRO A 3 -47.72 13.68 -40.53
N ARG A 4 -48.23 12.64 -39.85
CA ARG A 4 -48.45 12.62 -38.39
C ARG A 4 -47.10 12.82 -37.68
N LYS A 5 -47.12 13.73 -36.70
CA LYS A 5 -46.03 14.10 -35.79
C LYS A 5 -45.32 12.86 -35.24
N ILE A 6 -44.05 12.69 -35.61
CA ILE A 6 -43.13 11.76 -34.97
C ILE A 6 -42.64 12.46 -33.71
N LEU A 7 -43.02 11.91 -32.56
CA LEU A 7 -42.58 12.38 -31.25
C LEU A 7 -41.08 12.12 -31.09
N LEU A 8 -40.35 13.22 -30.90
CA LEU A 8 -39.02 13.27 -30.31
C LEU A 8 -39.01 12.46 -29.01
N SER A 9 -38.11 11.49 -28.90
CA SER A 9 -37.62 11.01 -27.61
C SER A 9 -36.12 10.78 -27.74
N SER A 10 -35.41 11.86 -27.45
CA SER A 10 -33.96 11.94 -27.45
C SER A 10 -33.38 11.19 -26.24
N ALA A 11 -32.27 10.53 -26.52
CA ALA A 11 -31.09 10.40 -25.66
C ALA A 11 -31.21 9.58 -24.35
N LEU A 12 -30.73 8.34 -24.46
CA LEU A 12 -29.65 7.77 -23.64
C LEU A 12 -29.33 8.52 -22.35
N THR A 13 -29.62 7.92 -21.21
CA THR A 13 -28.79 8.13 -20.01
C THR A 13 -28.51 6.79 -19.37
N PHE A 14 -27.24 6.39 -19.51
CA PHE A 14 -26.61 5.28 -18.83
C PHE A 14 -26.65 5.51 -17.31
N GLY A 15 -27.59 4.86 -16.63
CA GLY A 15 -27.52 4.65 -15.18
C GLY A 15 -26.80 3.33 -14.91
N MET A 16 -25.48 3.28 -15.14
CA MET A 16 -24.68 2.09 -14.86
C MET A 16 -24.74 1.76 -13.36
N LEU A 17 -24.88 0.46 -13.12
CA LEU A 17 -24.87 -0.24 -11.85
C LEU A 17 -23.76 0.27 -10.93
N ILE A 18 -24.13 0.63 -9.70
CA ILE A 18 -23.20 0.89 -8.61
C ILE A 18 -22.56 -0.46 -8.26
N SER A 19 -21.46 -0.82 -8.94
CA SER A 19 -20.67 -1.98 -8.55
C SER A 19 -20.07 -1.67 -7.18
N ALA A 20 -20.61 -2.30 -6.15
CA ALA A 20 -20.03 -2.34 -4.82
C ALA A 20 -18.65 -3.00 -4.92
N VAL A 21 -17.61 -2.20 -5.08
CA VAL A 21 -16.24 -2.63 -4.79
C VAL A 21 -16.18 -2.67 -3.27
N PRO A 22 -15.82 -3.80 -2.64
CA PRO A 22 -15.48 -3.76 -1.24
C PRO A 22 -14.24 -2.87 -1.16
N ALA A 23 -14.42 -1.66 -0.64
CA ALA A 23 -13.34 -0.86 -0.11
C ALA A 23 -12.78 -1.67 1.06
N LEU A 24 -11.91 -2.62 0.75
CA LEU A 24 -11.04 -3.26 1.71
C LEU A 24 -10.09 -2.17 2.16
N ALA A 25 -10.56 -1.34 3.09
CA ALA A 25 -9.74 -0.50 3.94
C ALA A 25 -8.87 -1.44 4.78
N THR A 26 -7.89 -2.05 4.11
CA THR A 26 -6.74 -2.62 4.78
C THR A 26 -6.04 -1.40 5.34
N ASN A 27 -6.28 -1.13 6.62
CA ASN A 27 -5.32 -0.44 7.45
C ASN A 27 -4.01 -1.18 7.20
N VAL A 28 -3.17 -0.65 6.31
CA VAL A 28 -1.82 -1.14 6.08
C VAL A 28 -1.01 -0.66 7.26
N SER A 29 -1.28 -1.35 8.38
CA SER A 29 -0.41 -1.41 9.53
C SER A 29 0.95 -1.83 8.98
N SER A 30 1.92 -0.92 9.02
CA SER A 30 3.30 -1.25 8.73
C SER A 30 3.74 -2.28 9.76
N GLU A 31 3.66 -3.54 9.38
CA GLU A 31 4.07 -4.64 10.22
C GLU A 31 5.60 -4.65 10.25
N VAL A 32 6.16 -4.30 11.41
CA VAL A 32 7.59 -4.40 11.66
C VAL A 32 7.88 -5.86 11.94
N VAL A 33 8.26 -6.60 10.89
CA VAL A 33 8.63 -8.01 11.01
C VAL A 33 10.10 -8.09 11.43
N VAL A 34 10.33 -8.26 12.72
CA VAL A 34 11.67 -8.53 13.27
C VAL A 34 11.98 -10.01 13.05
N LYS A 35 12.75 -10.33 12.02
CA LYS A 35 13.31 -11.68 11.86
C LYS A 35 14.51 -11.84 12.79
N ASN A 36 14.33 -12.65 13.84
CA ASN A 36 15.39 -13.13 14.74
C ASN A 36 16.01 -14.43 14.17
N ASP A 37 16.67 -14.35 13.02
CA ASP A 37 17.44 -15.47 12.48
C ASP A 37 18.93 -15.10 12.56
N GLU A 38 19.61 -15.58 13.60
CA GLU A 38 21.07 -15.79 13.78
C GLU A 38 22.07 -14.66 13.45
N TYR A 39 21.63 -13.50 12.98
CA TYR A 39 22.47 -12.34 12.73
C TYR A 39 22.35 -11.35 13.89
N GLU A 40 23.48 -10.75 14.27
CA GLU A 40 23.60 -9.73 15.31
C GLU A 40 22.37 -8.81 15.35
N TYR A 41 21.91 -8.52 16.57
CA TYR A 41 20.77 -7.66 16.93
C TYR A 41 20.79 -6.23 16.33
N ASP A 42 21.63 -5.99 15.34
CA ASP A 42 21.90 -4.69 14.73
C ASP A 42 21.07 -4.45 13.47
N THR A 43 20.31 -5.41 12.95
CA THR A 43 19.45 -5.20 11.76
C THR A 43 17.99 -5.51 12.02
N ILE A 44 17.09 -4.62 11.58
CA ILE A 44 15.64 -4.83 11.60
C ILE A 44 15.03 -4.59 10.22
N TYR A 45 13.88 -5.21 9.97
CA TYR A 45 13.17 -5.10 8.71
C TYR A 45 11.77 -4.52 8.92
N GLN A 46 11.36 -3.66 7.99
CA GLN A 46 10.00 -3.13 7.95
C GLN A 46 9.39 -3.42 6.59
N LEU A 47 8.17 -3.96 6.58
CA LEU A 47 7.42 -4.20 5.37
C LEU A 47 6.35 -3.12 5.20
N SER A 48 6.22 -2.60 3.99
CA SER A 48 5.19 -1.63 3.66
C SER A 48 4.74 -1.78 2.21
N PRO A 49 3.44 -1.63 1.91
CA PRO A 49 2.94 -1.64 0.53
C PRO A 49 3.44 -0.43 -0.29
N ILE A 50 3.88 0.63 0.39
CA ILE A 50 4.25 1.92 -0.18
C ILE A 50 5.64 2.28 0.36
N PRO A 51 6.56 2.87 -0.43
CA PRO A 51 7.92 3.21 0.01
C PRO A 51 7.94 4.46 0.90
N ASN A 52 7.23 4.44 2.03
CA ASN A 52 7.12 5.53 3.00
C ASN A 52 7.85 5.18 4.30
N PHE A 53 9.15 4.91 4.20
CA PHE A 53 9.99 4.55 5.33
C PHE A 53 10.58 5.79 5.99
N LYS A 54 10.59 5.83 7.32
CA LYS A 54 11.27 6.89 8.06
C LYS A 54 12.78 6.67 7.94
N PRO A 55 13.60 7.73 7.92
CA PRO A 55 15.05 7.58 7.85
C PRO A 55 15.64 6.98 9.14
N SER A 56 14.93 7.09 10.26
CA SER A 56 15.30 6.50 11.54
C SER A 56 14.07 5.99 12.29
N LEU A 57 14.29 5.00 13.15
CA LEU A 57 13.28 4.47 14.05
C LEU A 57 13.91 4.07 15.39
N GLU A 58 13.12 4.16 16.45
CA GLU A 58 13.51 3.68 17.77
C GLU A 58 12.86 2.33 18.03
N TYR A 59 13.67 1.34 18.37
CA TYR A 59 13.19 0.01 18.71
C TYR A 59 14.03 -0.58 19.84
N ASN A 60 13.36 -1.08 20.89
CA ASN A 60 14.00 -1.69 22.05
C ASN A 60 15.08 -0.81 22.71
N GLY A 61 14.85 0.52 22.77
CA GLY A 61 15.79 1.48 23.36
C GLY A 61 17.00 1.85 22.50
N TYR A 62 17.05 1.40 21.24
CA TYR A 62 18.12 1.74 20.30
C TYR A 62 17.58 2.47 19.08
N THR A 63 18.39 3.35 18.51
CA THR A 63 18.10 4.03 17.24
C THR A 63 18.65 3.20 16.08
N TYR A 64 17.79 2.92 15.10
CA TYR A 64 18.17 2.28 13.85
C TYR A 64 17.98 3.28 12.71
N THR A 65 18.91 3.28 11.75
CA THR A 65 18.85 4.13 10.57
C THR A 65 18.59 3.31 9.32
N LEU A 66 17.76 3.85 8.44
CA LEU A 66 17.42 3.22 7.17
C LEU A 66 18.68 3.13 6.32
N THR A 67 19.13 1.90 6.06
CA THR A 67 20.33 1.64 5.27
C THR A 67 19.98 1.42 3.80
N ASN A 68 18.91 0.67 3.54
CA ASN A 68 18.43 0.41 2.19
C ASN A 68 16.94 0.04 2.19
N TYR A 69 16.27 0.19 1.05
CA TYR A 69 14.95 -0.38 0.83
C TYR A 69 14.79 -0.82 -0.63
N TYR A 70 14.01 -1.87 -0.86
CA TYR A 70 13.72 -2.38 -2.21
C TYR A 70 12.33 -3.00 -2.27
N PHE A 71 11.77 -3.12 -3.47
CA PHE A 71 10.52 -3.85 -3.69
C PHE A 71 10.82 -5.34 -3.81
N ASP A 72 10.23 -6.16 -2.94
CA ASP A 72 10.38 -7.61 -2.99
C ASP A 72 9.17 -8.22 -3.70
N TYR A 73 9.38 -8.62 -4.96
CA TYR A 73 8.34 -9.18 -5.82
C TYR A 73 7.79 -10.52 -5.31
N SER A 74 8.51 -11.22 -4.42
CA SER A 74 8.07 -12.52 -3.88
C SER A 74 6.94 -12.34 -2.87
N ILE A 75 6.97 -11.23 -2.13
CA ILE A 75 5.98 -10.89 -1.10
C ILE A 75 5.01 -9.79 -1.56
N GLY A 76 5.36 -9.01 -2.59
CA GLY A 76 4.54 -7.90 -3.08
C GLY A 76 4.58 -6.64 -2.20
N PHE A 77 5.63 -6.49 -1.37
CA PHE A 77 5.82 -5.38 -0.46
C PHE A 77 7.21 -4.76 -0.64
N TYR A 78 7.33 -3.48 -0.30
CA TYR A 78 8.63 -2.87 -0.06
C TYR A 78 9.19 -3.36 1.27
N LYS A 79 10.46 -3.76 1.25
CA LYS A 79 11.22 -4.15 2.42
C LYS A 79 12.29 -3.11 2.70
N ALA A 80 12.22 -2.49 3.86
CA ALA A 80 13.26 -1.61 4.38
C ALA A 80 14.18 -2.39 5.33
N ILE A 81 15.47 -2.07 5.26
CA ILE A 81 16.54 -2.60 6.10
C ILE A 81 17.05 -1.44 6.93
N TYR A 82 16.98 -1.57 8.26
CA TYR A 82 17.56 -0.60 9.16
C TYR A 82 18.67 -1.23 9.97
N THR A 83 19.73 -0.45 10.19
CA THR A 83 20.90 -0.87 10.97
C THR A 83 21.02 0.00 12.21
N LYS A 84 21.36 -0.61 13.35
CA LYS A 84 21.56 0.04 14.63
C LYS A 84 22.70 1.05 14.53
N VAL A 85 22.48 2.24 15.07
CA VAL A 85 23.52 3.26 15.26
C VAL A 85 23.93 3.21 16.72
N ILE A 86 25.21 2.91 16.97
CA ILE A 86 25.82 2.83 18.32
C ILE A 86 26.13 4.25 18.81
#